data_AF-A0AAW5FBE5-F1
#
_entry.id   AF-A0AAW5FBE5-F1
#
_cell.length_a   1.000
_cell.length_b   1.000
_cell.length_c   1.000
_cell.angle_alpha   90.00
_cell.angle_beta   90.00
_cell.angle_gamma   90.00
#
_symmetry.space_group_name_H-M   'P 1'
#
loop_
_entity.id
_entity.type
_entity.pdbx_description
1 polymer ?
#
loop_
_entity_poly.entity_id
_entity_poly.type
_entity_poly.pdbx_seq_one_letter_code
_entity_poly.pdbx_strand_id
1 'polypeptide(L)'
;MSININPIETYVPTIYVNNSEPDLDETNLNHAEQALKRVTDAANAAILALESLDSAKIDAAKIVNNLLATDTSTVLSGPMGKALGDRLTAAENLLTKLNGDLYKWLNVTRLDTGNDVNDLPSPSLAYSYSTASHAPFDGISANILTIGIDGYKAQIAFGVSRDSVQVKVRTSYDFVWRGWRSVTLS
;
A
#
# COMPACT_ATOMS: atom_id res chain seq x y z
N MET A 1 -27.50 -16.59 -6.58
CA MET A 1 -28.70 -17.46 -6.48
C MET A 1 -29.74 -16.65 -5.71
N SER A 2 -30.88 -16.38 -6.35
CA SER A 2 -31.99 -15.67 -5.72
C SER A 2 -32.92 -16.68 -5.07
N ILE A 3 -33.42 -16.36 -3.88
CA ILE A 3 -34.39 -17.19 -3.17
C ILE A 3 -35.76 -16.97 -3.84
N ASN A 4 -36.42 -18.06 -4.22
CA ASN A 4 -37.80 -18.06 -4.69
C ASN A 4 -38.52 -19.19 -3.97
N ILE A 5 -39.39 -18.81 -3.03
CA ILE A 5 -40.16 -19.74 -2.20
C ILE A 5 -41.63 -19.40 -2.42
N ASN A 6 -42.39 -20.32 -2.98
CA ASN A 6 -43.82 -20.11 -3.19
C ASN A 6 -44.55 -19.91 -1.85
N PRO A 7 -45.49 -18.94 -1.75
CA PRO A 7 -46.36 -18.83 -0.60
C PRO A 7 -47.14 -20.11 -0.33
N ILE A 8 -47.42 -20.37 0.94
CA ILE A 8 -48.33 -21.43 1.38
C ILE A 8 -49.75 -20.96 1.09
N GLU A 9 -50.58 -21.87 0.58
CA GLU A 9 -52.01 -21.62 0.39
C GLU A 9 -52.68 -21.14 1.69
N THR A 10 -53.54 -20.14 1.58
CA THR A 10 -54.23 -19.58 2.76
C THR A 10 -55.10 -20.63 3.41
N TYR A 11 -54.91 -20.83 4.72
CA TYR A 11 -55.71 -21.80 5.47
C TYR A 11 -57.01 -21.17 5.96
N VAL A 12 -58.13 -21.80 5.62
CA VAL A 12 -59.46 -21.42 6.08
C VAL A 12 -59.89 -22.39 7.19
N PRO A 13 -60.02 -21.93 8.45
CA PRO A 13 -60.48 -22.75 9.56
C PRO A 13 -61.84 -23.40 9.30
N THR A 14 -61.95 -24.67 9.62
CA THR A 14 -63.21 -25.36 9.83
C THR A 14 -63.77 -24.98 11.21
N ILE A 15 -65.08 -24.79 11.31
CA ILE A 15 -65.76 -24.52 12.59
C ILE A 15 -66.50 -25.78 13.01
N TYR A 16 -66.05 -26.40 14.09
CA TYR A 16 -66.68 -27.54 14.72
C TYR A 16 -67.75 -27.09 15.70
N VAL A 17 -68.90 -27.78 15.68
CA VAL A 17 -70.05 -27.55 16.57
C VAL A 17 -70.52 -28.87 17.16
N ASN A 18 -70.87 -28.88 18.44
CA ASN A 18 -71.28 -30.07 19.19
C ASN A 18 -72.81 -30.21 19.21
N ASN A 19 -73.37 -30.83 18.17
CA ASN A 19 -74.82 -30.88 17.96
C ASN A 19 -75.46 -32.27 18.15
N SER A 20 -74.69 -33.35 18.39
CA SER A 20 -75.20 -34.72 18.58
C SER A 20 -74.18 -35.64 19.26
N GLU A 21 -74.63 -36.75 19.86
CA GLU A 21 -73.75 -37.85 20.29
C GLU A 21 -73.12 -38.58 19.08
N PRO A 22 -71.85 -39.02 19.19
CA PRO A 22 -70.93 -38.79 20.31
C PRO A 22 -70.39 -37.34 20.33
N ASP A 23 -70.17 -36.83 21.54
CA ASP A 23 -69.64 -35.50 21.83
C ASP A 23 -68.32 -35.25 21.06
N LEU A 24 -68.31 -34.18 20.25
CA LEU A 24 -67.10 -33.69 19.61
C LEU A 24 -66.51 -32.61 20.51
N ASP A 25 -65.24 -32.77 20.91
CA ASP A 25 -64.47 -31.78 21.66
C ASP A 25 -64.19 -30.52 20.81
N GLU A 26 -65.26 -29.78 20.51
CA GLU A 26 -65.29 -28.65 19.58
C GLU A 26 -64.34 -27.54 20.01
N THR A 27 -64.11 -27.38 21.30
CA THR A 27 -63.25 -26.32 21.85
C THR A 27 -61.80 -26.55 21.43
N ASN A 28 -61.28 -27.77 21.64
CA ASN A 28 -59.90 -28.09 21.29
C ASN A 28 -59.71 -28.21 19.77
N LEU A 29 -60.71 -28.71 19.04
CA LEU A 29 -60.69 -28.76 17.58
C LEU A 29 -60.67 -27.34 16.98
N ASN A 30 -61.55 -26.44 17.43
CA ASN A 30 -61.57 -25.05 16.98
C ASN A 30 -60.28 -24.28 17.36
N HIS A 31 -59.67 -24.59 18.50
CA HIS A 31 -58.35 -24.06 18.86
C HIS A 31 -57.24 -24.56 17.92
N ALA A 32 -57.26 -25.85 17.55
CA ALA A 32 -56.31 -26.41 16.59
C ALA A 32 -56.47 -25.74 15.20
N GLU A 33 -57.70 -25.54 14.73
CA GLU A 33 -58.02 -24.86 13.47
C GLU A 33 -57.49 -23.41 13.46
N GLN A 34 -57.68 -22.66 14.56
CA GLN A 34 -57.10 -21.33 14.69
C GLN A 34 -55.57 -21.35 14.74
N ALA A 35 -54.97 -22.34 15.40
CA ALA A 35 -53.52 -22.49 15.45
C ALA A 35 -52.94 -22.75 14.05
N LEU A 36 -53.58 -23.62 13.26
CA LEU A 36 -53.21 -23.88 11.86
C LEU A 36 -53.27 -22.60 11.02
N LYS A 37 -54.33 -21.79 11.14
CA LYS A 37 -54.40 -20.49 10.46
C LYS A 37 -53.24 -19.58 10.84
N ARG A 38 -52.97 -19.42 12.14
CA ARG A 38 -51.90 -18.54 12.64
C ARG A 38 -50.53 -18.99 12.15
N VAL A 39 -50.27 -20.30 12.12
CA VAL A 39 -49.01 -20.85 11.61
C VAL A 39 -48.87 -20.61 10.10
N THR A 40 -49.93 -20.80 9.32
CA THR A 40 -49.93 -20.52 7.88
C THR A 40 -49.68 -19.04 7.59
N ASP A 41 -50.37 -18.13 8.28
CA ASP A 41 -50.18 -16.69 8.13
C ASP A 41 -48.75 -16.27 8.50
N ALA A 42 -48.21 -16.82 9.60
CA ALA A 42 -46.85 -16.54 10.05
C ALA A 42 -45.79 -17.07 9.07
N ALA A 43 -46.01 -18.26 8.49
CA ALA A 43 -45.12 -18.83 7.50
C ALA A 43 -45.08 -17.99 6.22
N ASN A 44 -46.24 -17.52 5.75
CA ASN A 44 -46.30 -16.61 4.60
C ASN A 44 -45.62 -15.27 4.87
N ALA A 45 -45.80 -14.69 6.06
CA ALA A 45 -45.08 -13.48 6.45
C ALA A 45 -43.55 -13.69 6.50
N ALA A 46 -43.10 -14.86 6.96
CA ALA A 46 -41.68 -15.21 6.97
C ALA A 46 -41.10 -15.39 5.56
N ILE A 47 -41.86 -16.01 4.64
CA ILE A 47 -41.47 -16.15 3.22
C ILE A 47 -41.25 -14.77 2.60
N LEU A 48 -42.19 -13.84 2.77
CA LEU A 48 -42.06 -12.47 2.27
C LEU A 48 -40.84 -11.75 2.86
N ALA A 49 -40.58 -11.92 4.15
CA ALA A 49 -39.40 -11.35 4.79
C ALA A 49 -38.09 -11.92 4.20
N LEU A 50 -38.03 -13.22 3.90
CA LEU A 50 -36.88 -13.85 3.26
C LEU A 50 -36.65 -13.33 1.84
N GLU A 51 -37.70 -13.15 1.03
CA GLU A 51 -37.59 -12.57 -0.32
C GLU A 51 -37.12 -11.11 -0.27
N SER A 52 -37.61 -10.33 0.70
CA SER A 52 -37.15 -8.96 0.91
C SER A 52 -35.67 -8.91 1.33
N LEU A 53 -35.23 -9.81 2.21
CA LEU A 53 -33.82 -9.90 2.61
C LEU A 53 -32.94 -10.33 1.45
N ASP A 54 -33.41 -11.25 0.60
CA ASP A 54 -32.70 -11.70 -0.59
C ASP A 54 -32.51 -10.58 -1.62
N SER A 55 -33.49 -9.69 -1.74
CA SER A 55 -33.44 -8.53 -2.63
C SER A 55 -32.57 -7.39 -2.06
N ALA A 56 -32.51 -7.25 -0.73
CA ALA A 56 -31.73 -6.22 -0.05
C ALA A 56 -30.27 -6.61 0.19
N LYS A 57 -29.92 -7.90 0.09
CA LYS A 57 -28.55 -8.36 0.29
C LYS A 57 -27.64 -7.75 -0.78
N ILE A 58 -26.46 -7.31 -0.35
CA ILE A 58 -25.41 -6.89 -1.28
C ILE A 58 -24.67 -8.15 -1.73
N ASP A 59 -24.53 -8.33 -3.04
CA ASP A 59 -23.75 -9.44 -3.58
C ASP A 59 -22.31 -9.42 -3.05
N ALA A 60 -21.81 -10.55 -2.57
CA ALA A 60 -20.45 -10.66 -2.05
C ALA A 60 -19.39 -10.24 -3.10
N ALA A 61 -19.65 -10.47 -4.39
CA ALA A 61 -18.81 -10.00 -5.49
C ALA A 61 -18.76 -8.46 -5.61
N LYS A 62 -19.78 -7.74 -5.14
CA LYS A 62 -19.78 -6.25 -5.03
C LYS A 62 -19.08 -5.75 -3.77
N ILE A 63 -18.83 -6.62 -2.79
CA ILE A 63 -18.07 -6.32 -1.56
C ILE A 63 -16.58 -6.52 -1.80
N VAL A 64 -16.19 -7.59 -2.50
CA VAL A 64 -14.81 -7.83 -2.88
C VAL A 64 -14.47 -6.99 -4.11
N ASN A 65 -14.14 -5.72 -3.89
CA ASN A 65 -13.64 -4.83 -4.94
C ASN A 65 -12.31 -4.19 -4.56
N ASN A 66 -11.41 -4.17 -5.55
CA ASN A 66 -10.04 -3.66 -5.41
C ASN A 66 -10.03 -2.14 -5.18
N LEU A 67 -8.93 -1.64 -4.59
CA LEU A 67 -8.63 -0.20 -4.45
C LEU A 67 -8.70 0.58 -5.78
N LEU A 68 -8.66 -0.10 -6.91
CA LEU A 68 -8.65 0.45 -8.26
C LEU A 68 -9.99 0.34 -9.00
N ALA A 69 -11.05 -0.19 -8.37
CA ALA A 69 -12.35 -0.30 -9.00
C ALA A 69 -12.96 1.09 -9.25
N THR A 70 -13.38 1.36 -10.49
CA THR A 70 -13.96 2.64 -10.92
C THR A 70 -15.48 2.61 -11.09
N ASP A 71 -16.11 1.44 -10.91
CA ASP A 71 -17.56 1.26 -10.98
C ASP A 71 -18.23 1.83 -9.72
N THR A 72 -19.16 2.76 -9.87
CA THR A 72 -19.83 3.45 -8.75
C THR A 72 -20.94 2.63 -8.08
N SER A 73 -21.28 1.45 -8.63
CA SER A 73 -22.34 0.58 -8.12
C SER A 73 -21.90 -0.35 -6.97
N THR A 74 -20.70 -0.16 -6.42
CA THR A 74 -20.11 -1.06 -5.42
C THR A 74 -19.68 -0.32 -4.14
N VAL A 75 -19.76 -1.02 -3.01
CA VAL A 75 -19.82 -0.42 -1.66
C VAL A 75 -18.50 0.25 -1.23
N LEU A 76 -17.38 -0.14 -1.84
CA LEU A 76 -16.04 0.34 -1.51
C LEU A 76 -15.35 1.13 -2.65
N SER A 77 -15.95 1.24 -3.83
CA SER A 77 -15.26 1.73 -5.05
C SER A 77 -15.56 3.17 -5.46
N GLY A 78 -16.67 3.80 -5.04
CA GLY A 78 -16.99 5.14 -5.56
C GLY A 78 -16.09 6.25 -4.98
N PRO A 79 -16.23 6.60 -3.68
CA PRO A 79 -15.54 7.78 -3.13
C PRO A 79 -14.16 7.49 -2.54
N MET A 80 -14.00 6.39 -1.79
CA MET A 80 -12.76 6.09 -1.07
C MET A 80 -11.64 5.58 -1.98
N GLY A 81 -11.95 4.70 -2.94
CA GLY A 81 -10.99 4.22 -3.93
C GLY A 81 -10.40 5.36 -4.77
N LYS A 82 -11.27 6.25 -5.29
CA LYS A 82 -10.82 7.45 -6.02
C LYS A 82 -9.94 8.36 -5.16
N ALA A 83 -10.36 8.69 -3.94
CA ALA A 83 -9.58 9.56 -3.05
C ALA A 83 -8.21 8.95 -2.70
N LEU A 84 -8.12 7.62 -2.54
CA LEU A 84 -6.86 6.93 -2.34
C LEU A 84 -5.99 6.94 -3.60
N GLY A 85 -6.57 6.70 -4.78
CA GLY A 85 -5.87 6.79 -6.06
C GLY A 85 -5.29 8.19 -6.31
N ASP A 86 -6.10 9.24 -6.11
CA ASP A 86 -5.67 10.64 -6.25
C ASP A 86 -4.50 10.96 -5.29
N ARG A 87 -4.57 10.48 -4.04
CA ARG A 87 -3.49 10.63 -3.04
C ARG A 87 -2.23 9.86 -3.42
N LEU A 88 -2.36 8.67 -3.97
CA LEU A 88 -1.24 7.85 -4.45
C LEU A 88 -0.51 8.55 -5.59
N THR A 89 -1.24 8.96 -6.63
CA THR A 89 -0.66 9.69 -7.77
C THR A 89 0.01 10.99 -7.33
N ALA A 90 -0.58 11.73 -6.38
CA ALA A 90 0.06 12.92 -5.83
C ALA A 90 1.38 12.60 -5.10
N ALA A 91 1.41 11.51 -4.32
CA ALA A 91 2.63 11.07 -3.64
C ALA A 91 3.72 10.62 -4.62
N GLU A 92 3.36 9.88 -5.69
CA GLU A 92 4.29 9.45 -6.74
C GLU A 92 4.90 10.64 -7.49
N ASN A 93 4.09 11.66 -7.79
CA ASN A 93 4.55 12.90 -8.41
C ASN A 93 5.50 13.68 -7.49
N LEU A 94 5.18 13.78 -6.20
CA LEU A 94 6.07 14.41 -5.21
C LEU A 94 7.39 13.67 -5.08
N LEU A 95 7.37 12.33 -5.06
CA LEU A 95 8.59 11.52 -5.01
C LEU A 95 9.47 11.74 -6.25
N THR A 96 8.86 11.76 -7.43
CA THR A 96 9.56 12.00 -8.70
C THR A 96 10.22 13.38 -8.71
N LYS A 97 9.49 14.40 -8.26
CA LYS A 97 10.02 15.75 -8.14
C LYS A 97 11.15 15.82 -7.11
N LEU A 98 10.99 15.21 -5.94
CA LEU A 98 12.02 15.20 -4.90
C LEU A 98 13.31 14.53 -5.40
N ASN A 99 13.19 13.40 -6.10
CA ASN A 99 14.35 12.74 -6.71
C ASN A 99 15.01 13.65 -7.74
N GLY A 100 14.25 14.27 -8.63
CA GLY A 100 14.78 15.22 -9.62
C GLY A 100 15.46 16.44 -8.99
N ASP A 101 14.87 17.03 -7.94
CA ASP A 101 15.42 18.16 -7.21
C ASP A 101 16.73 17.76 -6.48
N LEU A 102 16.77 16.58 -5.83
CA LEU A 102 18.00 16.06 -5.22
C LEU A 102 19.13 15.91 -6.26
N TYR A 103 18.83 15.33 -7.43
CA TYR A 103 19.81 15.23 -8.53
C TYR A 103 20.31 16.59 -9.02
N LYS A 104 19.46 17.62 -9.03
CA LYS A 104 19.81 18.96 -9.51
C LYS A 104 20.74 19.72 -8.56
N TRP A 105 20.56 19.57 -7.26
CA TRP A 105 21.27 20.39 -6.26
C TRP A 105 22.44 19.66 -5.60
N LEU A 106 22.40 18.33 -5.47
CA LEU A 106 23.43 17.58 -4.79
C LEU A 106 23.40 16.10 -5.19
N ASN A 107 24.09 15.74 -6.28
CA ASN A 107 24.32 14.34 -6.61
C ASN A 107 25.36 13.74 -5.65
N VAL A 108 25.00 13.52 -4.37
CA VAL A 108 25.84 12.80 -3.39
C VAL A 108 25.75 11.32 -3.67
N THR A 109 26.74 10.79 -4.38
CA THR A 109 26.90 9.35 -4.49
C THR A 109 27.85 8.90 -3.39
N ARG A 110 27.37 8.06 -2.47
CA ARG A 110 28.27 7.23 -1.67
C ARG A 110 28.87 6.20 -2.63
N LEU A 111 30.18 6.25 -2.82
CA LEU A 111 30.89 5.25 -3.61
C LEU A 111 31.21 4.07 -2.69
N ASP A 112 30.49 2.96 -2.86
CA ASP A 112 30.78 1.70 -2.17
C ASP A 112 31.76 0.85 -2.99
N THR A 113 32.20 -0.29 -2.45
CA THR A 113 33.17 -1.17 -3.10
C THR A 113 32.66 -1.64 -4.47
N GLY A 114 33.33 -1.20 -5.54
CA GLY A 114 32.96 -1.54 -6.93
C GLY A 114 32.47 -0.36 -7.76
N ASN A 115 32.17 0.79 -7.15
CA ASN A 115 31.90 2.03 -7.89
C ASN A 115 33.22 2.70 -8.30
N ASP A 116 33.40 2.98 -9.60
CA ASP A 116 34.53 3.78 -10.07
C ASP A 116 34.20 5.27 -9.94
N VAL A 117 35.13 6.04 -9.37
CA VAL A 117 35.08 7.51 -9.33
C VAL A 117 35.00 8.13 -10.74
N ASN A 118 35.50 7.41 -11.74
CA ASN A 118 35.45 7.82 -13.14
C ASN A 118 34.01 7.86 -13.67
N ASP A 119 33.12 7.00 -13.18
CA ASP A 119 31.73 6.90 -13.64
C ASP A 119 30.81 8.01 -13.09
N LEU A 120 31.32 8.86 -12.19
CA LEU A 120 30.53 9.96 -11.64
C LEU A 120 30.16 10.98 -12.73
N PRO A 121 28.88 11.42 -12.80
CA PRO A 121 28.48 12.49 -13.72
C PRO A 121 29.12 13.83 -13.34
N SER A 122 28.99 14.86 -14.19
CA SER A 122 29.38 16.24 -13.85
C SER A 122 28.18 17.17 -14.02
N PRO A 123 27.85 18.02 -13.03
CA PRO A 123 28.52 18.16 -11.74
C PRO A 123 28.24 16.99 -10.78
N SER A 124 29.17 16.68 -9.87
CA SER A 124 28.96 15.65 -8.84
C SER A 124 29.72 15.94 -7.55
N LEU A 125 29.21 15.36 -6.46
CA LEU A 125 29.89 15.30 -5.17
C LEU A 125 29.87 13.85 -4.71
N ALA A 126 31.00 13.25 -4.40
CA ALA A 126 31.02 11.88 -3.90
C ALA A 126 31.90 11.76 -2.67
N TYR A 127 31.51 10.88 -1.77
CA TYR A 127 32.25 10.58 -0.56
C TYR A 127 32.61 9.10 -0.53
N SER A 128 33.86 8.79 -0.18
CA SER A 128 34.33 7.43 0.02
C SER A 128 35.27 7.33 1.22
N TYR A 129 35.35 6.12 1.79
CA TYR A 129 36.33 5.78 2.82
C TYR A 129 37.40 4.88 2.20
N SER A 130 38.66 5.20 2.44
CA SER A 130 39.82 4.43 1.98
C SER A 130 40.58 3.88 3.18
N THR A 131 40.81 2.58 3.19
CA THR A 131 41.60 1.93 4.24
C THR A 131 43.06 2.34 4.16
N ALA A 132 43.80 2.25 5.26
CA ALA A 132 45.24 2.56 5.32
C ALA A 132 46.09 1.91 4.21
N SER A 133 45.68 0.76 3.68
CA SER A 133 46.35 0.06 2.57
C SER A 133 46.14 0.68 1.19
N HIS A 134 45.11 1.52 1.01
CA HIS A 134 44.75 2.13 -0.27
C HIS A 134 44.64 3.65 -0.21
N ALA A 135 44.69 4.21 1.00
CA ALA A 135 44.67 5.63 1.24
C ALA A 135 45.98 6.28 0.74
N PRO A 136 45.96 7.57 0.38
CA PRO A 136 47.17 8.25 -0.09
C PRO A 136 48.16 8.60 1.03
N PHE A 137 48.02 8.00 2.22
CA PHE A 137 48.83 8.26 3.40
C PHE A 137 49.52 6.98 3.86
N ASP A 138 50.67 7.12 4.50
CA ASP A 138 51.42 5.98 4.99
C ASP A 138 50.78 5.44 6.28
N GLY A 139 50.10 4.29 6.18
CA GLY A 139 49.48 3.62 7.32
C GLY A 139 48.23 4.30 7.91
N ILE A 140 47.67 5.32 7.25
CA ILE A 140 46.53 6.10 7.75
C ILE A 140 45.34 5.98 6.79
N SER A 141 44.21 5.50 7.29
CA SER A 141 42.94 5.50 6.54
C SER A 141 42.45 6.92 6.27
N ALA A 142 41.71 7.11 5.19
CA ALA A 142 41.27 8.43 4.75
C ALA A 142 39.79 8.48 4.42
N ASN A 143 39.16 9.60 4.76
CA ASN A 143 37.91 10.02 4.11
C ASN A 143 38.26 10.83 2.87
N ILE A 144 37.68 10.50 1.73
CA ILE A 144 37.96 11.15 0.45
C ILE A 144 36.67 11.79 -0.07
N LEU A 145 36.74 13.10 -0.31
CA LEU A 145 35.71 13.84 -1.02
C LEU A 145 36.15 14.00 -2.49
N THR A 146 35.26 13.66 -3.41
CA THR A 146 35.44 13.85 -4.86
C THR A 146 34.45 14.87 -5.35
N ILE A 147 34.90 15.80 -6.19
CA ILE A 147 34.07 16.79 -6.86
C ILE A 147 34.28 16.62 -8.37
N GLY A 148 33.20 16.46 -9.13
CA GLY A 148 33.23 16.47 -10.59
C GLY A 148 32.64 17.77 -11.14
N ILE A 149 33.34 18.44 -12.05
CA ILE A 149 32.91 19.70 -12.68
C ILE A 149 33.38 19.69 -14.14
N ASP A 150 32.47 19.88 -15.08
CA ASP A 150 32.77 20.06 -16.52
C ASP A 150 33.77 19.04 -17.12
N GLY A 151 33.64 17.76 -16.73
CA GLY A 151 34.54 16.67 -17.19
C GLY A 151 35.84 16.53 -16.39
N TYR A 152 36.15 17.47 -15.51
CA TYR A 152 37.24 17.37 -14.54
C TYR A 152 36.77 16.69 -13.26
N LYS A 153 37.70 16.05 -12.55
CA LYS A 153 37.47 15.60 -11.17
C LYS A 153 38.57 16.10 -10.26
N ALA A 154 38.22 16.43 -9.03
CA ALA A 154 39.15 16.77 -7.96
C ALA A 154 38.86 15.88 -6.76
N GLN A 155 39.91 15.48 -6.05
CA GLN A 155 39.79 14.77 -4.79
C GLN A 155 40.58 15.46 -3.70
N ILE A 156 40.01 15.45 -2.51
CA ILE A 156 40.67 15.79 -1.26
C ILE A 156 40.52 14.62 -0.29
N ALA A 157 41.65 14.14 0.21
CA ALA A 157 41.72 13.08 1.21
C ALA A 157 42.11 13.70 2.55
N PHE A 158 41.37 13.32 3.59
CA PHE A 158 41.64 13.69 4.98
C PHE A 158 42.07 12.42 5.73
N GLY A 159 43.34 12.35 6.08
CA GLY A 159 43.91 11.32 6.94
C GLY A 159 44.03 11.87 8.36
N VAL A 160 43.45 11.17 9.33
CA VAL A 160 43.53 11.56 10.75
C VAL A 160 44.13 10.41 11.52
N SER A 161 45.19 10.69 12.26
CA SER A 161 45.79 9.79 13.24
C SER A 161 45.75 10.44 14.62
N ARG A 162 46.22 9.71 15.65
CA ARG A 162 46.30 10.24 17.02
C ARG A 162 47.09 11.54 17.10
N ASP A 163 48.12 11.67 16.27
CA ASP A 163 49.17 12.69 16.41
C ASP A 163 49.22 13.68 15.23
N SER A 164 48.41 13.46 14.18
CA SER A 164 48.46 14.32 12.99
C SER A 164 47.15 14.33 12.19
N VAL A 165 46.88 15.46 11.54
CA VAL A 165 45.91 15.58 10.45
C VAL A 165 46.70 15.84 9.17
N GLN A 166 46.50 14.99 8.17
CA GLN A 166 47.14 15.09 6.87
C GLN A 166 46.09 15.31 5.79
N VAL A 167 46.36 16.24 4.88
CA VAL A 167 45.50 16.52 3.74
C VAL A 167 46.28 16.32 2.45
N LYS A 168 45.69 15.55 1.53
CA LYS A 168 46.24 15.35 0.19
C LYS A 168 45.18 15.64 -0.86
N VAL A 169 45.60 16.20 -1.98
CA VAL A 169 44.72 16.50 -3.11
C VAL A 169 45.25 15.89 -4.40
N ARG A 170 44.34 15.59 -5.34
CA ARG A 170 44.67 15.25 -6.71
C ARG A 170 43.55 15.65 -7.66
N THR A 171 43.85 15.70 -8.95
CA THR A 171 42.87 15.99 -10.00
C THR A 171 42.93 14.95 -11.10
N SER A 172 41.86 14.86 -11.87
CA SER A 172 41.72 14.03 -13.06
C SER A 172 41.16 14.86 -14.21
N TYR A 173 41.62 14.56 -15.41
CA TYR A 173 41.12 15.05 -16.69
C TYR A 173 41.09 13.88 -17.68
N ASP A 174 40.00 13.72 -18.43
CA ASP A 174 39.78 12.57 -19.33
C ASP A 174 40.04 11.21 -18.66
N PHE A 175 39.58 11.06 -17.42
CA PHE A 175 39.77 9.87 -16.59
C PHE A 175 41.23 9.54 -16.21
N VAL A 176 42.18 10.42 -16.50
CA VAL A 176 43.60 10.26 -16.13
C VAL A 176 43.91 11.02 -14.84
N TRP A 177 44.17 10.28 -13.76
CA TRP A 177 44.50 10.84 -12.45
C TRP A 177 45.96 11.30 -12.34
N ARG A 178 46.16 12.52 -11.85
CA ARG A 178 47.46 12.97 -11.38
C ARG A 178 47.78 12.36 -10.01
N GLY A 179 49.07 12.25 -9.70
CA GLY A 179 49.52 11.79 -8.38
C GLY A 179 49.04 12.71 -7.24
N TRP A 180 48.88 12.13 -6.06
CA TRP A 180 48.50 12.87 -4.84
C TRP A 180 49.58 13.86 -4.41
N ARG A 181 49.15 15.05 -3.99
CA ARG A 181 50.01 16.13 -3.49
C ARG A 181 49.61 16.50 -2.07
N SER A 182 50.57 16.62 -1.17
CA SER A 182 50.32 17.08 0.21
C SER A 182 49.95 18.56 0.22
N VAL A 183 48.99 18.91 1.07
CA VAL A 183 48.65 20.29 1.38
C VAL A 183 49.26 20.63 2.73
N THR A 184 50.20 21.58 2.74
CA THR A 184 50.75 22.14 3.98
C THR A 184 50.04 23.46 4.24
N LEU A 185 49.40 23.58 5.38
CA LEU A 185 48.86 24.86 5.83
C LEU A 185 50.04 25.67 6.39
N SER A 186 50.31 26.83 5.77
CA SER A 186 51.31 27.80 6.23
C SER A 186 50.83 28.54 7.47
#